data_AF-A0A938A0E2-F1
#
_entry.id   AF-A0A938A0E2-F1
#
_cell.length_a   1.000
_cell.length_b   1.000
_cell.length_c   1.000
_cell.angle_alpha   90.00
_cell.angle_beta   90.00
_cell.angle_gamma   90.00
#
_symmetry.space_group_name_H-M   'P 1'
#
loop_
_entity.id
_entity.type
_entity.pdbx_description
1 polymer ?
#
loop_
_entity_poly.entity_id
_entity_poly.type
_entity_poly.pdbx_seq_one_letter_code
_entity_poly.pdbx_strand_id
1 'polypeptide(L)' 'MTVTGHDLLALGLPDGPHFKAALDEANRLHLQGAALQTFVRAMMPSQAPASIVPTHDSERG' A
#
# COMPACT_ATOMS: atom_id res chain seq x y z
N MET A 1 22.21 0.17 2.33
CA MET A 1 21.37 -0.16 3.51
C MET A 1 20.34 -1.20 3.08
N THR A 2 19.99 -2.10 3.98
CA THR A 2 18.99 -3.15 3.78
C THR A 2 17.66 -2.68 4.37
N VAL A 3 16.55 -2.91 3.68
CA VAL A 3 15.22 -2.58 4.17
C VAL A 3 14.89 -3.51 5.33
N THR A 4 14.44 -2.94 6.45
CA THR A 4 14.03 -3.68 7.63
C THR A 4 12.50 -3.73 7.74
N GLY A 5 11.99 -4.65 8.56
CA GLY A 5 10.56 -4.65 8.89
C GLY A 5 10.11 -3.32 9.52
N HIS A 6 10.97 -2.67 10.31
CA HIS A 6 10.68 -1.35 10.87
C HIS A 6 10.40 -0.32 9.76
N ASP A 7 11.20 -0.33 8.69
CA ASP A 7 11.02 0.62 7.57
C ASP A 7 9.66 0.44 6.91
N LEU A 8 9.20 -0.81 6.74
CA LEU A 8 7.87 -1.09 6.17
C LEU A 8 6.74 -0.65 7.11
N LEU A 9 6.87 -0.88 8.42
CA LEU A 9 5.92 -0.42 9.43
C LEU A 9 5.85 1.11 9.49
N ALA A 10 7.00 1.79 9.40
CA ALA A 10 7.08 3.25 9.38
C ALA A 10 6.42 3.84 8.13
N LEU A 11 6.43 3.10 7.02
CA LEU A 11 5.70 3.43 5.78
C LEU A 11 4.23 2.99 5.81
N GLY A 12 3.79 2.39 6.92
CA GLY A 12 2.40 2.02 7.19
C GLY A 12 1.99 0.62 6.76
N LEU A 13 2.88 -0.20 6.18
CA LEU A 13 2.53 -1.56 5.79
C LEU A 13 2.28 -2.41 7.07
N PRO A 14 1.06 -2.89 7.32
CA PRO A 14 0.79 -3.66 8.52
C PRO A 14 1.47 -5.03 8.48
N ASP A 15 1.88 -5.52 9.65
CA ASP A 15 2.41 -6.88 9.80
C ASP A 15 1.28 -7.90 9.58
N GLY A 16 1.34 -8.59 8.46
CA GLY A 16 0.28 -9.43 7.92
C GLY A 16 0.80 -10.39 6.85
N PRO A 17 -0.10 -11.11 6.14
CA PRO A 17 0.30 -12.20 5.24
C PRO A 17 1.22 -11.75 4.09
N HIS A 18 1.16 -10.47 3.71
CA HIS A 18 2.00 -9.90 2.65
C HIS A 18 3.28 -9.23 3.17
N PHE A 19 3.44 -9.08 4.48
CA PHE A 19 4.53 -8.30 5.07
C PHE A 19 5.91 -8.92 4.81
N LYS A 20 6.05 -10.23 5.07
CA LYS A 20 7.31 -10.94 4.79
C LYS A 20 7.66 -10.93 3.30
N ALA A 21 6.68 -11.14 2.43
CA ALA A 21 6.89 -11.11 0.99
C ALA A 21 7.30 -9.71 0.51
N ALA A 22 6.69 -8.66 1.06
CA ALA A 22 7.07 -7.27 0.78
C ALA A 22 8.51 -6.97 1.22
N LEU A 23 8.92 -7.48 2.39
CA LEU A 23 10.29 -7.31 2.91
C LEU A 23 11.33 -8.03 2.05
N ASP A 24 11.06 -9.28 1.68
CA ASP A 24 11.96 -10.07 0.83
C ASP A 24 12.10 -9.40 -0.56
N GLU A 25 10.99 -8.94 -1.13
CA GLU A 25 10.97 -8.29 -2.45
C GLU A 25 11.64 -6.92 -2.45
N ALA A 26 11.39 -6.09 -1.43
CA ALA A 26 12.04 -4.78 -1.29
C ALA A 26 13.57 -4.92 -1.18
N ASN A 27 14.03 -5.93 -0.44
CA ASN A 27 15.46 -6.24 -0.32
C ASN A 27 16.04 -6.82 -1.61
N ARG A 28 15.33 -7.72 -2.29
CA ARG A 28 15.73 -8.30 -3.58
C ARG A 28 15.93 -7.22 -4.65
N LEU A 29 15.06 -6.20 -4.64
CA LEU A 29 15.10 -5.08 -5.58
C LEU A 29 15.98 -3.91 -5.10
N HIS A 30 16.59 -4.02 -3.92
CA HIS A 30 17.39 -2.96 -3.30
C HIS A 30 16.63 -1.62 -3.21
N LEU A 31 15.32 -1.65 -2.95
CA LEU A 31 14.48 -0.46 -2.92
C LEU A 31 14.83 0.43 -1.73
N GLN A 32 14.97 1.74 -1.99
CA GLN A 32 15.27 2.75 -0.97
C GLN A 32 14.54 4.06 -1.30
N GLY A 33 14.34 4.91 -0.29
CA GLY A 33 13.74 6.24 -0.44
C GLY A 33 12.37 6.21 -1.13
N ALA A 34 12.20 7.05 -2.16
CA ALA A 34 10.93 7.20 -2.88
C ALA A 34 10.46 5.90 -3.59
N ALA A 35 11.40 5.05 -4.01
CA ALA A 35 11.06 3.77 -4.65
C ALA A 35 10.42 2.80 -3.65
N LEU A 36 10.96 2.73 -2.42
CA LEU A 36 10.39 1.94 -1.33
C LEU A 36 9.00 2.44 -0.93
N GLN A 37 8.82 3.77 -0.83
CA GLN A 37 7.51 4.38 -0.53
C GLN A 37 6.45 4.01 -1.57
N THR A 38 6.81 4.07 -2.86
CA THR A 38 5.90 3.72 -3.96
C THR A 38 5.51 2.25 -3.91
N PHE A 39 6.48 1.38 -3.66
CA PHE A 39 6.26 -0.06 -3.52
C PHE A 39 5.31 -0.38 -2.35
N VAL A 40 5.57 0.18 -1.16
CA VAL A 40 4.69 -0.02 0.01
C VAL A 40 3.27 0.46 -0.27
N ARG A 41 3.12 1.63 -0.91
CA ARG A 41 1.80 2.17 -1.25
C ARG A 41 1.02 1.29 -2.23
N ALA A 42 1.70 0.62 -3.17
CA ALA A 42 1.08 -0.32 -4.09
C ALA A 42 0.68 -1.65 -3.42
N MET A 43 1.37 -2.02 -2.33
CA MET A 43 1.10 -3.23 -1.54
C MET A 43 -0.01 -3.06 -0.50
N MET A 44 -0.42 -1.82 -0.22
CA MET A 44 -1.53 -1.59 0.69
C MET A 44 -2.82 -2.09 0.04
N PRO A 45 -3.66 -2.85 0.77
CA PRO A 45 -5.00 -3.15 0.32
C PRO A 45 -5.65 -1.81 0.06
N SER A 46 -6.02 -1.55 -1.20
CA SER A 46 -6.58 -0.30 -1.63
C SER A 46 -7.55 0.19 -0.57
N GLN A 47 -7.27 1.34 0.04
CA GLN A 47 -8.36 2.26 0.28
C GLN A 47 -8.98 2.40 -1.09
N ALA A 48 -10.04 1.63 -1.34
CA ALA A 48 -10.74 1.68 -2.61
C ALA A 48 -10.90 3.17 -2.92
N PRO A 49 -10.56 3.64 -4.14
CA PRO A 49 -11.03 4.96 -4.52
C PRO A 49 -12.50 4.94 -4.17
N ALA A 50 -12.89 5.77 -3.20
CA ALA A 50 -14.23 5.77 -2.64
C ALA A 50 -15.14 5.62 -3.84
N SER A 51 -15.93 4.54 -3.89
CA SER A 51 -16.91 4.39 -4.96
C SER A 51 -17.63 5.71 -4.98
N ILE A 52 -17.33 6.53 -5.99
CA ILE A 52 -18.05 7.75 -6.26
C ILE A 52 -19.32 7.17 -6.84
N VAL A 53 -20.19 6.70 -5.96
CA VAL A 53 -21.57 6.44 -6.30
C VAL A 53 -22.08 7.85 -6.56
N PRO A 54 -22.41 8.25 -7.80
CA PRO A 54 -23.27 9.41 -7.94
C PRO A 54 -24.59 8.99 -7.30
N THR A 55 -24.77 9.34 -6.02
CA THR A 55 -26.09 9.64 -5.48
C THR A 55 -26.55 10.87 -6.25
N HIS A 56 -27.21 10.64 -7.39
CA HIS A 56 -28.24 11.57 -7.81
C HIS A 56 -29.57 10.85 -7.60
N ASP A 57 -30.09 11.17 -6.44
CA ASP A 57 -31.44 10.97 -5.97
C ASP A 57 -32.48 11.30 -7.07
N SER A 58 -33.49 10.43 -7.12
CA SER A 58 -34.91 10.72 -7.31
C SER A 58 -35.34 11.84 -8.25
N GLU A 59 -35.97 11.46 -9.37
CA GLU A 59 -37.26 12.06 -9.69
C GLU A 59 -38.17 11.06 -10.39
N ARG A 60 -39.17 10.58 -9.65
CA ARG A 60 -40.39 9.99 -10.17
C ARG A 60 -41.12 11.07 -11.00
N GLY A 61 -41.50 10.71 -12.23
CA GLY A 61 -42.50 11.41 -13.04
C GLY A 61 -43.22 10.39 -13.90
#